data_AF-A0A450YC21-F1
#
_entry.id   AF-A0A450YC21-F1
#
_cell.length_a   1.000
_cell.length_b   1.000
_cell.length_c   1.000
_cell.angle_alpha   90.00
_cell.angle_beta   90.00
_cell.angle_gamma   90.00
#
_symmetry.space_group_name_H-M   'P 1'
#
loop_
_entity.id
_entity.type
_entity.pdbx_description
1 polymer ?
#
loop_
_entity_poly.entity_id
_entity_poly.type
_entity_poly.pdbx_seq_one_letter_code
_entity_poly.pdbx_strand_id
1 'polypeptide(L)'
;MKKYLFHLFLGALFLSLAHIGNALAVEVAPRISDREIIERLTGLEEGQKRLEQRMDAVQKQLEQRMEAMQKQLEHRMEAMRSHFEQRMNTMQSHFEQRMEAQWNLTLVMIAGIFGLIGFVVWDRKTALKPLERRFARIAHELERDLDVASPEGSRLTRLIAAAREFAPDDPRLAGDIMAALERHSLLTQSVREA
;
A
#
# COMPACT_ATOMS: atom_id res chain seq x y z
N MET A 1 23.51 111.42 54.29
CA MET A 1 23.73 111.23 52.84
C MET A 1 24.92 110.32 52.50
N LYS A 2 26.09 110.42 53.16
CA LYS A 2 27.29 109.61 52.82
C LYS A 2 27.12 108.08 52.90
N LYS A 3 26.33 107.54 53.83
CA LYS A 3 26.14 106.08 53.98
C LYS A 3 25.39 105.44 52.80
N TYR A 4 24.35 106.10 52.30
CA TYR A 4 23.59 105.64 51.13
C TYR A 4 24.43 105.70 49.84
N LEU A 5 25.31 106.70 49.73
CA LEU A 5 26.25 106.82 48.61
C LEU A 5 27.23 105.64 48.56
N PHE A 6 27.73 105.20 49.73
CA PHE A 6 28.65 104.06 49.82
C PHE A 6 27.96 102.74 49.45
N HIS A 7 26.73 102.51 49.90
CA HIS A 7 25.98 101.30 49.54
C HIS A 7 25.59 101.27 48.05
N LEU A 8 25.27 102.42 47.45
CA LEU A 8 25.05 102.53 46.00
C LEU A 8 26.32 102.20 45.20
N PHE A 9 27.48 102.70 45.65
CA PHE A 9 28.76 102.42 45.00
C PHE A 9 29.14 100.93 45.13
N LEU A 10 28.95 100.35 46.31
CA LEU A 10 29.21 98.93 46.57
C LEU A 10 28.27 98.02 45.76
N GLY A 11 26.99 98.39 45.65
CA GLY A 11 26.01 97.69 44.83
C GLY A 11 26.35 97.74 43.35
N ALA A 12 26.75 98.91 42.84
CA ALA A 12 27.19 99.07 41.45
C ALA A 12 28.47 98.26 41.14
N LEU A 13 29.41 98.20 42.09
CA LEU A 13 30.62 97.39 41.97
C LEU A 13 30.32 95.88 41.96
N PHE A 14 29.35 95.44 42.76
CA PHE A 14 28.93 94.04 42.79
C PHE A 14 28.20 93.64 41.50
N LEU A 15 27.37 94.55 40.96
CA LEU A 15 26.68 94.37 39.69
C LEU A 15 27.66 94.30 38.51
N SER A 16 28.72 95.12 38.53
CA SER A 16 29.75 95.09 37.50
C SER A 16 30.60 93.82 37.58
N LEU A 17 30.94 93.35 38.79
CA LEU A 17 31.65 92.07 38.97
C LEU A 17 30.81 90.87 38.52
N ALA A 18 29.51 90.90 38.77
CA ALA A 18 28.60 89.83 38.35
C ALA A 18 28.46 89.71 36.82
N HIS A 19 28.69 90.78 36.06
CA HIS A 19 28.70 90.74 34.59
C HIS A 19 29.99 90.16 34.00
N ILE A 20 31.11 90.19 34.73
CA ILE A 20 32.39 89.64 34.24
C ILE A 20 32.35 88.10 34.21
N GLY A 21 31.63 87.47 35.15
CA GLY A 21 31.57 86.00 35.26
C GLY A 21 30.82 85.29 34.13
N ASN A 22 29.89 85.96 33.45
CA ASN A 22 29.05 85.34 32.40
C ASN A 22 29.71 85.36 31.00
N ALA A 23 30.79 86.11 30.80
CA ALA A 23 31.43 86.26 29.49
C ALA A 23 32.54 85.22 29.20
N LEU A 24 32.94 84.42 30.20
CA LEU A 24 34.10 83.53 30.11
C LEU A 24 33.75 82.04 29.99
N ALA A 25 32.48 81.70 29.75
CA ALA A 25 32.01 80.31 29.66
C ALA A 25 31.62 79.86 28.24
N VAL A 26 32.20 80.46 27.20
CA VAL A 26 32.16 79.92 25.84
C VAL A 26 33.55 79.35 25.53
N GLU A 27 33.74 78.06 25.78
CA GLU A 27 34.89 77.34 25.24
C GLU A 27 34.76 77.29 23.72
N VAL A 28 35.63 78.04 23.05
CA VAL A 28 35.77 78.01 21.60
C VAL A 28 36.26 76.60 21.22
N ALA A 29 35.45 75.86 20.47
CA ALA A 29 35.85 74.58 19.92
C ALA A 29 37.22 74.71 19.19
N PRO A 30 38.15 73.74 19.34
CA PRO A 30 39.44 73.80 18.68
C PRO A 30 39.25 74.07 17.18
N ARG A 31 39.88 75.13 16.65
CA ARG A 31 39.84 75.41 15.21
C ARG A 31 40.64 74.33 14.48
N ILE A 32 39.92 73.35 13.93
CA ILE A 32 40.48 72.36 13.01
C ILE A 32 41.06 73.13 11.81
N SER A 33 42.30 72.83 11.42
CA SER A 33 42.95 73.44 10.26
C SER A 33 42.47 72.76 8.97
N ASP A 34 42.35 73.52 7.88
CA ASP A 34 42.01 72.97 6.54
C ASP A 34 42.91 71.78 6.16
N ARG A 35 44.18 71.79 6.60
CA ARG A 35 45.12 70.67 6.40
C ARG A 35 44.67 69.38 7.10
N GLU A 36 44.17 69.48 8.32
CA GLU A 36 43.67 68.32 9.08
C GLU A 36 42.36 67.78 8.49
N ILE A 37 41.52 68.67 7.95
CA ILE A 37 40.30 68.27 7.21
C ILE A 37 40.66 67.47 5.96
N ILE A 38 41.63 67.94 5.17
CA ILE A 38 42.09 67.24 3.97
C ILE A 38 42.65 65.86 4.33
N GLU A 39 43.49 65.77 5.35
CA GLU A 39 44.08 64.48 5.78
C GLU A 39 43.01 63.48 6.21
N ARG A 40 42.00 63.91 6.98
CA ARG A 40 40.87 63.05 7.36
C ARG A 40 39.98 62.67 6.17
N LEU A 41 39.76 63.58 5.22
CA LEU A 41 39.03 63.28 3.99
C LEU A 41 39.75 62.26 3.12
N THR A 42 41.07 62.40 2.95
CA THR A 42 41.88 61.42 2.23
C THR A 42 41.86 60.06 2.94
N GLY A 43 42.01 60.03 4.27
CA GLY A 43 41.88 58.79 5.05
C GLY A 43 40.49 58.14 4.96
N LEU A 44 39.42 58.94 4.90
CA LEU A 44 38.06 58.46 4.66
C LEU A 44 37.88 57.91 3.24
N GLU A 45 38.43 58.57 2.22
CA GLU A 45 38.38 58.11 0.83
C GLU A 45 39.12 56.77 0.65
N GLU A 46 40.30 56.62 1.27
CA GLU A 46 41.03 55.36 1.31
C GLU A 46 40.27 54.28 2.09
N GLY A 47 39.62 54.66 3.19
CA GLY A 47 38.74 53.80 3.97
C GLY A 47 37.56 53.28 3.15
N GLN A 48 36.91 54.15 2.36
CA GLN A 48 35.83 53.79 1.45
C GLN A 48 36.31 52.85 0.35
N LYS A 49 37.43 53.14 -0.31
CA LYS A 49 38.01 52.24 -1.34
C LYS A 49 38.33 50.86 -0.76
N ARG A 50 38.89 50.80 0.46
CA ARG A 50 39.15 49.52 1.15
C ARG A 50 37.86 48.78 1.49
N LEU A 51 36.80 49.49 1.89
CA LEU A 51 35.52 48.89 2.19
C LEU A 51 34.89 48.29 0.92
N GLU A 52 34.91 49.02 -0.18
CA GLU A 52 34.39 48.59 -1.49
C GLU A 52 35.11 47.32 -1.98
N GLN A 53 36.45 47.30 -1.90
CA GLN A 53 37.23 46.10 -2.22
C GLN A 53 36.88 44.89 -1.34
N ARG A 54 36.62 45.12 -0.04
CA ARG A 54 36.20 44.04 0.87
C ARG A 54 34.79 43.56 0.54
N MET A 55 33.87 44.45 0.20
CA MET A 55 32.52 44.09 -0.23
C MET A 55 32.55 43.24 -1.50
N ASP A 56 33.33 43.64 -2.50
CA ASP A 56 33.52 42.87 -3.73
C ASP A 56 34.11 41.47 -3.46
N ALA A 57 35.11 41.39 -2.59
CA ALA A 57 35.71 40.12 -2.21
C ALA A 57 34.71 39.19 -1.49
N VAL A 58 33.92 39.75 -0.56
CA VAL A 58 32.86 39.01 0.14
C VAL A 58 31.78 38.55 -0.84
N GLN A 59 31.37 39.40 -1.77
CA GLN A 59 30.38 39.05 -2.77
C GLN A 59 30.85 37.89 -3.66
N LYS A 60 32.08 37.97 -4.18
CA LYS A 60 32.69 36.87 -4.97
C LYS A 60 32.79 35.58 -4.18
N GLN A 61 33.20 35.65 -2.91
CA GLN A 61 33.27 34.48 -2.05
C GLN A 61 31.89 33.86 -1.81
N LEU A 62 30.85 34.69 -1.65
CA LEU A 62 29.48 34.22 -1.48
C LEU A 62 28.96 33.56 -2.76
N GLU A 63 29.16 34.16 -3.92
CA GLU A 63 28.80 33.59 -5.22
C GLU A 63 29.45 32.22 -5.42
N GLN A 64 30.75 32.09 -5.16
CA GLN A 64 31.46 30.80 -5.24
C GLN A 64 30.90 29.74 -4.29
N ARG A 65 30.58 30.14 -3.05
CA ARG A 65 29.97 29.21 -2.07
C ARG A 65 28.57 28.77 -2.48
N MET A 66 27.78 29.67 -3.04
CA MET A 66 26.44 29.35 -3.54
C MET A 66 26.51 28.38 -4.72
N GLU A 67 27.43 28.62 -5.68
CA GLU A 67 27.63 27.72 -6.81
C GLU A 67 28.11 26.33 -6.36
N ALA A 68 29.05 26.26 -5.41
CA ALA A 68 29.52 25.00 -4.85
C ALA A 68 28.39 24.24 -4.13
N MET A 69 27.57 24.95 -3.35
CA MET A 69 26.40 24.38 -2.67
C MET A 69 25.38 23.86 -3.67
N GLN A 70 25.12 24.59 -4.74
CA GLN A 70 24.19 24.19 -5.80
C GLN A 70 24.67 22.91 -6.51
N LYS A 71 25.95 22.84 -6.89
CA LYS A 71 26.54 21.62 -7.48
C LYS A 71 26.48 20.43 -6.53
N GLN A 72 26.75 20.64 -5.24
CA GLN A 72 26.65 19.58 -4.24
C GLN A 72 25.20 19.08 -4.10
N LEU A 73 24.22 19.98 -4.14
CA LEU A 73 22.82 19.63 -4.06
C LEU A 73 22.37 18.84 -5.30
N GLU A 74 22.75 19.29 -6.49
CA GLU A 74 22.48 18.59 -7.75
C GLU A 74 23.04 17.17 -7.74
N HIS A 75 24.32 17.01 -7.39
CA HIS A 75 24.95 15.69 -7.29
C HIS A 75 24.25 14.80 -6.25
N ARG A 76 23.82 15.35 -5.12
CA ARG A 76 23.10 14.58 -4.10
C ARG A 76 21.71 14.16 -4.58
N MET A 77 21.01 15.03 -5.31
CA MET A 77 19.71 14.72 -5.90
C MET A 77 19.83 13.64 -6.98
N GLU A 78 20.85 13.71 -7.82
CA GLU A 78 21.12 12.70 -8.85
C GLU A 78 21.47 11.34 -8.24
N ALA A 79 22.33 11.30 -7.22
CA ALA A 79 22.64 10.08 -6.47
C ALA A 79 21.41 9.49 -5.76
N MET A 80 20.54 10.33 -5.22
CA MET A 80 19.29 9.89 -4.60
C MET A 80 18.34 9.30 -5.65
N ARG A 81 18.25 9.94 -6.83
CA ARG A 81 17.41 9.49 -7.94
C ARG A 81 17.89 8.14 -8.48
N SER A 82 19.19 7.97 -8.69
CA SER A 82 19.76 6.71 -9.18
C SER A 82 19.57 5.57 -8.17
N HIS A 83 19.77 5.82 -6.87
CA HIS A 83 19.52 4.84 -5.82
C HIS A 83 18.03 4.44 -5.76
N PHE A 84 17.13 5.40 -5.89
CA PHE A 84 15.69 5.13 -5.92
C PHE A 84 15.30 4.29 -7.14
N GLU A 85 15.80 4.64 -8.32
CA GLU A 85 15.56 3.91 -9.57
C GLU A 85 16.09 2.47 -9.48
N GLN A 86 17.31 2.27 -8.99
CA GLN A 86 17.87 0.94 -8.76
C GLN A 86 17.00 0.10 -7.81
N ARG A 87 16.53 0.71 -6.71
CA ARG A 87 15.67 0.02 -5.75
C ARG A 87 14.32 -0.34 -6.36
N MET A 88 13.71 0.57 -7.12
CA MET A 88 12.46 0.31 -7.83
C MET A 88 12.60 -0.80 -8.86
N ASN A 89 13.67 -0.78 -9.66
CA ASN A 89 13.95 -1.84 -10.64
C ASN A 89 14.14 -3.20 -9.97
N THR A 90 14.82 -3.23 -8.81
CA THR A 90 15.00 -4.46 -8.02
C THR A 90 13.67 -4.98 -7.46
N MET A 91 12.82 -4.09 -6.95
CA MET A 91 11.48 -4.46 -6.45
C MET A 91 10.59 -4.97 -7.60
N GLN A 92 10.63 -4.29 -8.74
CA GLN A 92 9.92 -4.67 -9.96
C GLN A 92 10.35 -6.08 -10.41
N SER A 93 11.65 -6.35 -10.53
CA SER A 93 12.16 -7.67 -10.95
C SER A 93 11.77 -8.78 -9.97
N HIS A 94 11.80 -8.52 -8.66
CA HIS A 94 11.36 -9.52 -7.68
C HIS A 94 9.86 -9.80 -7.79
N PHE A 95 9.05 -8.78 -8.07
CA PHE A 95 7.62 -8.95 -8.26
C PHE A 95 7.32 -9.75 -9.52
N GLU A 96 7.97 -9.41 -10.64
CA GLU A 96 7.83 -10.13 -11.91
C GLU A 96 8.21 -11.60 -11.77
N GLN A 97 9.35 -11.92 -11.13
CA GLN A 97 9.76 -13.31 -10.88
C GLN A 97 8.74 -14.09 -10.05
N ARG A 98 8.19 -13.46 -9.00
CA ARG A 98 7.17 -14.10 -8.16
C ARG A 98 5.86 -14.32 -8.91
N MET A 99 5.44 -13.33 -9.69
CA MET A 99 4.24 -13.42 -10.51
C MET A 99 4.38 -14.48 -11.58
N GLU A 100 5.54 -14.58 -12.24
CA GLU A 100 5.81 -15.62 -13.24
C GLU A 100 5.82 -17.01 -12.60
N ALA A 101 6.46 -17.17 -11.44
CA ALA A 101 6.44 -18.43 -10.69
C ALA A 101 5.02 -18.85 -10.28
N GLN A 102 4.24 -17.90 -9.75
CA GLN A 102 2.85 -18.14 -9.36
C GLN A 102 1.96 -18.45 -10.58
N TRP A 103 2.16 -17.75 -11.69
CA TRP A 103 1.45 -17.99 -12.94
C TRP A 103 1.74 -19.38 -13.49
N ASN A 104 3.02 -19.78 -13.54
CA ASN A 104 3.43 -21.10 -13.98
C ASN A 104 2.84 -22.21 -13.09
N LEU A 105 2.90 -22.04 -11.76
CA LEU A 105 2.26 -22.98 -10.82
C LEU A 105 0.75 -23.09 -11.08
N THR A 106 0.08 -21.95 -11.28
CA THR A 106 -1.37 -21.91 -11.55
C THR A 106 -1.70 -22.64 -12.86
N LEU A 107 -0.91 -22.45 -13.92
CA LEU A 107 -1.07 -23.16 -15.18
C LEU A 107 -0.89 -24.68 -15.01
N VAL A 108 0.12 -25.13 -14.27
CA VAL A 108 0.34 -26.55 -13.99
C VAL A 108 -0.83 -27.15 -13.20
N MET A 109 -1.35 -26.43 -12.20
CA MET A 109 -2.53 -26.88 -11.45
C MET A 109 -3.77 -26.99 -12.35
N ILE A 110 -4.03 -26.00 -13.19
CA ILE A 110 -5.15 -26.03 -14.14
C ILE A 110 -4.99 -27.19 -15.13
N ALA A 111 -3.80 -27.37 -15.70
CA ALA A 111 -3.51 -28.49 -16.61
C ALA A 111 -3.69 -29.84 -15.91
N GLY A 112 -3.28 -29.96 -14.65
CA GLY A 112 -3.50 -31.16 -13.82
C GLY A 112 -4.98 -31.45 -13.60
N ILE A 113 -5.79 -30.44 -13.29
CA ILE A 113 -7.25 -30.58 -13.12
C ILE A 113 -7.89 -31.04 -14.43
N PHE A 114 -7.59 -30.39 -15.56
CA PHE A 114 -8.12 -30.79 -16.86
C PHE A 114 -7.67 -32.20 -17.26
N GLY A 115 -6.41 -32.55 -16.98
CA GLY A 115 -5.87 -33.89 -17.19
C GLY A 115 -6.63 -34.94 -16.38
N LEU A 116 -6.93 -34.65 -15.11
CA LEU A 116 -7.67 -35.55 -14.22
C LEU A 116 -9.13 -35.71 -14.65
N ILE A 117 -9.81 -34.62 -15.03
CA ILE A 117 -11.17 -34.67 -15.59
C ILE A 117 -11.17 -35.50 -16.87
N GLY A 118 -10.23 -35.25 -17.77
CA GLY A 118 -10.06 -36.03 -19.00
C GLY A 118 -9.84 -37.51 -18.71
N PHE A 119 -8.99 -37.83 -17.73
CA PHE A 119 -8.72 -39.19 -17.29
C PHE A 119 -9.97 -39.88 -16.71
N VAL A 120 -10.73 -39.22 -15.84
CA VAL A 120 -11.97 -39.77 -15.26
C VAL A 120 -13.03 -40.03 -16.34
N VAL A 121 -13.19 -39.12 -17.30
CA VAL A 121 -14.11 -39.30 -18.44
C VAL A 121 -13.67 -40.47 -19.32
N TRP A 122 -12.36 -40.62 -19.54
CA TRP A 122 -11.78 -41.74 -20.27
C TRP A 122 -11.97 -43.08 -19.54
N ASP A 123 -11.72 -43.12 -18.23
CA ASP A 123 -11.87 -44.29 -17.38
C ASP A 123 -13.31 -44.81 -17.41
N ARG A 124 -14.30 -43.92 -17.21
CA ARG A 124 -15.73 -44.29 -17.30
C ARG A 124 -16.09 -44.89 -18.66
N LYS A 125 -15.62 -44.32 -19.77
CA LYS A 125 -15.88 -44.86 -21.13
C LYS A 125 -15.17 -46.18 -21.39
N THR A 126 -14.04 -46.44 -20.73
CA THR A 126 -13.23 -47.65 -20.95
C THR A 126 -13.67 -48.80 -20.04
N ALA A 127 -14.06 -48.51 -18.80
CA ALA A 127 -14.55 -49.46 -17.80
C ALA A 127 -15.98 -49.97 -18.07
N LEU A 128 -16.82 -49.22 -18.79
CA LEU A 128 -18.18 -49.64 -19.16
C LEU A 128 -18.21 -50.67 -20.30
N LYS A 129 -17.19 -50.72 -21.18
CA LYS A 129 -17.14 -51.69 -22.30
C LYS A 129 -17.25 -53.16 -21.87
N PRO A 130 -16.57 -53.64 -20.81
CA PRO A 130 -16.77 -55.00 -20.32
C PRO A 130 -18.07 -55.18 -19.51
N LEU A 131 -18.58 -54.11 -18.92
CA LEU A 131 -19.83 -54.13 -18.14
C LEU A 131 -21.04 -54.33 -19.07
N GLU A 132 -21.06 -53.65 -20.22
CA GLU A 132 -22.11 -53.76 -21.23
C GLU A 132 -22.28 -55.20 -21.75
N ARG A 133 -21.18 -55.93 -21.94
CA ARG A 133 -21.23 -57.36 -22.33
C ARG A 133 -21.86 -58.26 -21.26
N ARG A 134 -21.67 -57.92 -19.97
CA ARG A 134 -22.27 -58.66 -18.86
C ARG A 134 -23.77 -58.35 -18.74
N PHE A 135 -24.15 -57.08 -18.86
CA PHE A 135 -25.55 -56.69 -18.88
C PHE A 135 -26.31 -57.25 -20.08
N ALA A 136 -25.68 -57.30 -21.26
CA ALA A 136 -26.29 -57.93 -22.43
C ALA A 136 -26.56 -59.43 -22.21
N ARG A 137 -25.68 -60.15 -21.52
CA ARG A 137 -25.89 -61.56 -21.19
C ARG A 137 -27.01 -61.75 -20.16
N ILE A 138 -27.05 -60.91 -19.13
CA ILE A 138 -28.10 -60.96 -18.09
C ILE A 138 -29.47 -60.58 -18.69
N ALA A 139 -29.52 -59.56 -19.55
CA ALA A 139 -30.74 -59.16 -20.24
C ALA A 139 -31.25 -60.27 -21.16
N HIS A 140 -30.34 -60.95 -21.88
CA HIS A 140 -30.71 -62.05 -22.77
C HIS A 140 -31.20 -63.29 -22.03
N GLU A 141 -30.63 -63.62 -20.86
CA GLU A 141 -31.17 -64.70 -20.01
C GLU A 141 -32.54 -64.35 -19.43
N LEU A 142 -32.75 -63.10 -19.03
CA LEU A 142 -34.03 -62.63 -18.51
C LEU A 142 -35.11 -62.60 -19.59
N GLU A 143 -34.75 -62.16 -20.80
CA GLU A 143 -35.64 -62.14 -21.96
C GLU A 143 -35.97 -63.56 -22.42
N ARG A 144 -35.02 -64.51 -22.37
CA ARG A 144 -35.30 -65.93 -22.63
C ARG A 144 -36.20 -66.57 -21.57
N ASP A 145 -36.08 -66.17 -20.31
CA ASP A 145 -36.96 -66.65 -19.22
C ASP A 145 -38.35 -65.98 -19.24
N LEU A 146 -38.46 -64.79 -19.84
CA LEU A 146 -39.74 -64.09 -20.08
C LEU A 146 -40.42 -64.56 -21.38
N ASP A 147 -39.67 -64.84 -22.43
CA ASP A 147 -40.15 -65.14 -23.78
C ASP A 147 -40.22 -66.65 -24.05
N VAL A 148 -40.93 -67.37 -23.20
CA VAL A 148 -41.31 -68.75 -23.50
C VAL A 148 -42.75 -68.76 -23.96
N ALA A 149 -42.91 -68.99 -25.26
CA ALA A 149 -44.04 -69.65 -25.88
C ALA A 149 -44.34 -70.99 -25.17
N SER A 150 -44.86 -70.90 -23.94
CA SER A 150 -45.29 -72.00 -23.09
C SER A 150 -46.80 -71.89 -22.92
N PRO A 151 -47.58 -72.93 -23.25
CA PRO A 151 -49.04 -72.94 -23.09
C PRO A 151 -49.50 -72.88 -21.62
N GLU A 152 -48.58 -72.96 -20.66
CA GLU A 152 -48.84 -72.73 -19.23
C GLU A 152 -48.01 -71.52 -18.77
N GLY A 153 -48.69 -70.45 -18.33
CA GLY A 153 -48.13 -69.10 -18.20
C GLY A 153 -46.82 -68.93 -17.41
N SER A 154 -46.13 -67.83 -17.73
CA SER A 154 -44.84 -67.37 -17.18
C SER A 154 -44.70 -67.58 -15.67
N ARG A 155 -43.48 -67.88 -15.20
CA ARG A 155 -43.18 -68.03 -13.76
C ARG A 155 -43.59 -66.79 -12.95
N LEU A 156 -43.50 -65.61 -13.56
CA LEU A 156 -43.99 -64.37 -12.96
C LEU A 156 -45.51 -64.35 -12.88
N THR A 157 -46.21 -64.81 -13.92
CA THR A 157 -47.67 -64.98 -13.91
C THR A 157 -48.10 -66.01 -12.86
N ARG A 158 -47.32 -67.08 -12.66
CA ARG A 158 -47.56 -68.11 -11.65
C ARG A 158 -47.32 -67.59 -10.23
N LEU A 159 -46.29 -66.78 -10.03
CA LEU A 159 -46.00 -66.13 -8.74
C LEU A 159 -47.06 -65.07 -8.42
N ILE A 160 -47.50 -64.30 -9.42
CA ILE A 160 -48.58 -63.32 -9.26
C ILE A 160 -49.92 -64.02 -9.02
N ALA A 161 -50.22 -65.11 -9.73
CA ALA A 161 -51.42 -65.90 -9.53
C ALA A 161 -51.44 -66.59 -8.16
N ALA A 162 -50.32 -67.22 -7.76
CA ALA A 162 -50.18 -67.80 -6.43
C ALA A 162 -50.29 -66.74 -5.33
N ALA A 163 -49.63 -65.58 -5.50
CA ALA A 163 -49.76 -64.47 -4.56
C ALA A 163 -51.20 -63.93 -4.48
N ARG A 164 -51.93 -63.94 -5.60
CA ARG A 164 -53.34 -63.49 -5.67
C ARG A 164 -54.31 -64.51 -5.06
N GLU A 165 -54.00 -65.80 -5.14
CA GLU A 165 -54.83 -66.88 -4.59
C GLU A 165 -54.69 -67.00 -3.07
N PHE A 166 -53.52 -66.65 -2.50
CA PHE A 166 -53.30 -66.56 -1.05
C PHE A 166 -53.78 -65.24 -0.42
N ALA A 167 -54.20 -64.25 -1.22
CA ALA A 167 -54.57 -62.92 -0.75
C ALA A 167 -56.03 -62.70 -0.27
N PRO A 168 -57.05 -63.55 -0.53
CA PRO A 168 -58.40 -63.18 -0.12
C PRO A 168 -58.70 -63.32 1.38
N ASP A 169 -58.01 -64.21 2.12
CA ASP A 169 -58.54 -64.72 3.40
C ASP A 169 -57.74 -64.39 4.68
N ASP A 170 -56.64 -63.63 4.64
CA ASP A 170 -55.93 -63.30 5.88
C ASP A 170 -55.40 -61.84 5.94
N PRO A 171 -56.02 -60.97 6.77
CA PRO A 171 -55.54 -59.61 7.00
C PRO A 171 -54.15 -59.54 7.67
N ARG A 172 -53.60 -60.66 8.17
CA ARG A 172 -52.23 -60.72 8.70
C ARG A 172 -51.16 -60.80 7.60
N LEU A 173 -51.46 -61.47 6.49
CA LEU A 173 -50.54 -61.62 5.35
C LEU A 173 -50.33 -60.29 4.61
N ALA A 174 -51.35 -59.45 4.52
CA ALA A 174 -51.21 -58.08 4.00
C ALA A 174 -50.24 -57.25 4.87
N GLY A 175 -50.32 -57.40 6.20
CA GLY A 175 -49.40 -56.79 7.14
C GLY A 175 -47.96 -57.31 7.00
N ASP A 176 -47.79 -58.62 6.85
CA ASP A 176 -46.46 -59.24 6.72
C ASP A 176 -45.81 -58.95 5.36
N ILE A 177 -46.57 -58.89 4.27
CA ILE A 177 -46.07 -58.50 2.95
C ILE A 177 -45.70 -57.02 2.94
N MET A 178 -46.50 -56.16 3.56
CA MET A 178 -46.20 -54.73 3.68
C MET A 178 -44.99 -54.50 4.60
N ALA A 179 -44.86 -55.24 5.70
CA ALA A 179 -43.69 -55.21 6.58
C ALA A 179 -42.42 -55.82 5.95
N ALA A 180 -42.55 -56.82 5.06
CA ALA A 180 -41.45 -57.40 4.30
C ALA A 180 -40.99 -56.46 3.18
N LEU A 181 -41.92 -55.80 2.50
CA LEU A 181 -41.64 -54.75 1.53
C LEU A 181 -41.03 -53.52 2.19
N GLU A 182 -41.46 -53.14 3.39
CA GLU A 182 -40.88 -52.05 4.16
C GLU A 182 -39.46 -52.39 4.67
N ARG A 183 -39.25 -53.62 5.17
CA ARG A 183 -37.89 -54.09 5.54
C ARG A 183 -36.93 -54.13 4.35
N HIS A 184 -37.41 -54.51 3.16
CA HIS A 184 -36.57 -54.55 1.97
C HIS A 184 -36.44 -53.19 1.25
N SER A 185 -37.41 -52.28 1.34
CA SER A 185 -37.31 -50.94 0.76
C SER A 185 -36.52 -49.96 1.63
N LEU A 186 -36.50 -50.15 2.96
CA LEU A 186 -35.71 -49.34 3.88
C LEU A 186 -34.21 -49.63 3.81
N LEU A 187 -33.78 -50.80 3.30
CA LEU A 187 -32.37 -51.05 2.99
C LEU A 187 -31.89 -50.30 1.74
N THR A 188 -32.78 -49.71 0.94
CA THR A 188 -32.41 -48.88 -0.22
C THR A 188 -32.43 -47.38 0.07
N GLN A 189 -32.96 -46.94 1.23
CA GLN A 189 -33.04 -45.51 1.58
C GLN A 189 -32.04 -45.07 2.68
N SER A 190 -31.43 -45.98 3.44
CA SER A 190 -30.49 -45.60 4.52
C SER A 190 -29.00 -45.55 4.13
N VAL A 191 -28.63 -45.71 2.86
CA VAL A 191 -27.23 -45.52 2.38
C VAL A 191 -27.01 -44.15 1.74
N ARG A 192 -27.98 -43.24 1.84
CA ARG A 192 -27.87 -41.87 1.31
C ARG A 192 -28.20 -40.80 2.35
N GLU A 193 -27.63 -40.92 3.54
CA GLU A 193 -27.39 -39.78 4.45
C GLU A 193 -26.53 -40.23 5.64
N ALA A 194 -25.23 -40.38 5.38
CA ALA A 194 -24.15 -40.19 6.34
C ALA A 194 -22.85 -39.88 5.57
#